data_AF-A0A7S4SL00-F1
#
_entry.id   AF-A0A7S4SL00-F1
#
_cell.length_a   1.000
_cell.length_b   1.000
_cell.length_c   1.000
_cell.angle_alpha   90.00
_cell.angle_beta   90.00
_cell.angle_gamma   90.00
#
_symmetry.space_group_name_H-M   'P 1'
#
loop_
_entity.id
_entity.type
_entity.pdbx_description
1 polymer ?
#
loop_
_entity_poly.entity_id
_entity_poly.type
_entity_poly.pdbx_seq_one_letter_code
_entity_poly.pdbx_strand_id
1 'polypeptide(L)'
;DLSETVTSMSVTDKLDILGALALLVKPDGIILKNEVYFESFASMFKYSVMVNWYDNPIICSQVMTMGSNTVDFLNPTLQDTDIENLFIKPLKEIDDPFEYYHDYANSVTSRPIC
;
A
#
# COMPACT_ATOMS: atom_id res chain seq x y z
N ASP A 1 -2.43 19.50 5.92
CA ASP A 1 -2.19 18.40 6.87
C ASP A 1 -0.81 18.55 7.50
N LEU A 2 -0.68 18.29 8.79
CA LEU A 2 0.63 18.33 9.45
C LEU A 2 1.44 17.06 9.14
N SER A 3 0.76 15.93 8.91
CA SER A 3 1.39 14.66 8.52
C SER A 3 2.14 14.80 7.20
N GLU A 4 1.47 15.28 6.13
CA GLU A 4 2.04 15.53 4.80
C GLU A 4 3.28 16.41 4.86
N THR A 5 3.16 17.53 5.59
CA THR A 5 4.22 18.51 5.72
C THR A 5 5.45 17.85 6.35
N VAL A 6 5.26 17.04 7.38
CA VAL A 6 6.37 16.32 8.02
C VAL A 6 6.93 15.24 7.11
N THR A 7 6.13 14.44 6.39
CA THR A 7 6.67 13.38 5.52
C THR A 7 7.49 13.90 4.34
N SER A 8 7.17 15.10 3.85
CA SER A 8 7.86 15.76 2.74
C SER A 8 9.06 16.62 3.18
N MET A 9 9.31 16.76 4.49
CA MET A 9 10.49 17.47 4.98
C MET A 9 11.77 16.73 4.57
N SER A 10 12.72 17.49 4.03
CA SER A 10 14.04 16.99 3.65
C SER A 10 14.83 16.53 4.88
N VAL A 11 15.31 15.29 4.85
CA VAL A 11 16.33 14.75 5.77
C VAL A 11 17.73 15.03 5.21
N THR A 12 17.86 14.98 3.88
CA THR A 12 19.04 15.43 3.12
C THR A 12 18.58 16.13 1.85
N ASP A 13 19.51 16.71 1.08
CA ASP A 13 19.23 17.35 -0.22
C ASP A 13 18.59 16.40 -1.26
N LYS A 14 18.58 15.09 -1.00
CA LYS A 14 18.07 14.05 -1.92
C LYS A 14 17.01 13.13 -1.30
N LEU A 15 16.73 13.26 0.00
CA LEU A 15 15.93 12.30 0.74
C LEU A 15 15.00 13.06 1.68
N ASP A 16 13.70 12.88 1.50
CA ASP A 16 12.69 13.30 2.46
C ASP A 16 12.48 12.24 3.55
N ILE A 17 11.66 12.57 4.56
CA ILE A 17 11.38 11.66 5.67
C ILE A 17 10.76 10.36 5.16
N LEU A 18 9.88 10.41 4.16
CA LEU A 18 9.26 9.23 3.60
C LEU A 18 10.28 8.30 2.91
N GLY A 19 11.16 8.86 2.09
CA GLY A 19 12.25 8.12 1.44
C GLY A 19 13.24 7.53 2.46
N ALA A 20 13.52 8.25 3.55
CA ALA A 20 14.32 7.73 4.65
C ALA A 20 13.66 6.53 5.33
N LEU A 21 12.36 6.62 5.61
CA LEU A 21 11.60 5.51 6.18
C LEU A 21 11.56 4.32 5.24
N ALA A 22 11.43 4.53 3.93
CA ALA A 22 11.44 3.47 2.93
C ALA A 22 12.75 2.64 2.96
N LEU A 23 13.89 3.29 3.19
CA LEU A 23 15.19 2.60 3.32
C LEU A 23 15.33 1.80 4.63
N LEU A 24 14.55 2.11 5.66
CA LEU A 24 14.56 1.43 6.95
C LEU A 24 13.58 0.26 7.02
N VAL A 25 12.72 0.09 6.02
CA VAL A 25 11.82 -1.06 5.92
C VAL A 25 12.67 -2.33 5.79
N LYS A 26 12.34 -3.36 6.56
CA LYS A 26 12.99 -4.67 6.43
C LYS A 26 12.83 -5.21 5.01
N PRO A 27 13.71 -6.11 4.53
CA PRO A 27 13.59 -6.66 3.17
C PRO A 27 12.21 -7.27 2.86
N ASP A 28 11.58 -7.91 3.84
CA ASP A 28 10.24 -8.51 3.82
C ASP A 28 9.15 -7.59 4.40
N GLY A 29 9.51 -6.36 4.75
CA GLY A 29 8.61 -5.41 5.37
C GLY A 29 7.62 -4.79 4.37
N ILE A 30 6.52 -4.31 4.93
CA ILE A 30 5.50 -3.51 4.26
C ILE A 30 5.43 -2.18 4.99
N ILE A 31 5.45 -1.08 4.25
CA ILE A 31 5.07 0.23 4.76
C ILE A 31 3.63 0.53 4.31
N LEU A 32 2.84 1.13 5.20
CA LEU A 32 1.46 1.51 4.95
C LEU A 32 1.26 2.98 5.30
N LYS A 33 0.56 3.70 4.43
CA LYS A 33 0.04 5.05 4.65
C LYS A 33 -1.46 5.05 4.46
N ASN A 34 -2.19 5.68 5.37
CA ASN A 34 -3.64 5.83 5.34
C ASN A 34 -4.10 7.00 4.45
N GLU A 35 -3.37 7.30 3.38
CA GLU A 35 -3.60 8.43 2.48
C GLU A 35 -3.17 8.07 1.05
N VAL A 36 -3.48 8.94 0.08
CA VAL A 36 -3.13 8.78 -1.34
C VAL A 36 -1.66 9.14 -1.54
N TYR A 37 -0.79 8.14 -1.63
CA TYR A 37 0.67 8.28 -1.83
C TYR A 37 1.20 7.37 -2.94
N PHE A 38 0.31 6.87 -3.79
CA PHE A 38 0.61 5.78 -4.72
C PHE A 38 1.80 6.07 -5.64
N GLU A 39 1.87 7.25 -6.27
CA GLU A 39 2.98 7.62 -7.17
C GLU A 39 4.33 7.63 -6.43
N SER A 40 4.35 8.21 -5.22
CA SER A 40 5.55 8.24 -4.39
C SER A 40 5.99 6.82 -4.04
N PHE A 41 5.05 5.97 -3.62
CA PHE A 41 5.34 4.58 -3.26
C PHE A 41 5.80 3.75 -4.47
N ALA A 42 5.19 3.94 -5.64
CA ALA A 42 5.58 3.28 -6.88
C ALA A 42 7.01 3.64 -7.31
N SER A 43 7.50 4.83 -6.96
CA SER A 43 8.89 5.23 -7.23
C SER A 43 9.91 4.69 -6.21
N MET A 44 9.48 4.40 -4.99
CA MET A 44 10.37 3.95 -3.89
C MET A 44 10.42 2.43 -3.71
N PHE A 45 9.35 1.72 -4.09
CA PHE A 45 9.19 0.30 -3.84
C PHE A 45 8.98 -0.47 -5.13
N LYS A 46 9.52 -1.69 -5.17
CA LYS A 46 9.30 -2.60 -6.30
C LYS A 46 7.82 -2.92 -6.50
N TYR A 47 7.10 -3.22 -5.43
CA TYR A 47 5.66 -3.49 -5.45
C TYR A 47 4.95 -2.42 -4.64
N SER A 48 3.93 -1.81 -5.24
CA SER A 48 3.07 -0.87 -4.55
C SER A 48 1.62 -1.09 -4.94
N VAL A 49 0.73 -0.80 -4.00
CA VAL A 49 -0.69 -0.94 -4.21
C VAL A 49 -1.45 0.12 -3.42
N MET A 50 -2.55 0.58 -3.98
CA MET A 50 -3.50 1.47 -3.34
C MET A 50 -4.81 0.72 -3.16
N VAL A 51 -5.23 0.59 -1.91
CA VAL A 51 -6.48 -0.02 -1.51
C VAL A 51 -7.46 1.09 -1.17
N ASN A 52 -8.70 0.99 -1.62
CA ASN A 52 -9.77 1.87 -1.18
C ASN A 52 -10.83 1.07 -0.43
N TRP A 53 -11.01 1.40 0.84
CA TRP A 53 -12.07 0.86 1.66
C TRP A 53 -13.29 1.80 1.56
N TYR A 54 -14.21 1.42 0.67
CA TYR A 54 -15.51 2.07 0.52
C TYR A 54 -16.44 1.76 1.70
N ASP A 55 -17.39 2.66 1.96
CA ASP A 55 -18.41 2.55 3.02
C ASP A 55 -17.83 2.36 4.43
N ASN A 56 -16.70 3.00 4.71
CA ASN A 56 -16.15 3.07 6.06
C ASN A 56 -17.18 3.76 7.00
N PRO A 57 -17.60 3.13 8.11
CA PRO A 57 -18.71 3.62 8.93
C PRO A 57 -18.40 4.93 9.69
N ILE A 58 -17.13 5.33 9.78
CA ILE A 58 -16.69 6.52 10.51
C ILE A 58 -16.38 7.67 9.54
N ILE A 59 -15.68 7.38 8.44
CA ILE A 59 -15.12 8.39 7.52
C ILE A 59 -15.56 8.23 6.06
N CYS A 60 -16.58 7.40 5.80
CA CYS A 60 -17.18 7.08 4.50
C CYS A 60 -16.27 6.34 3.50
N SER A 61 -15.06 6.82 3.25
CA SER A 61 -14.10 6.18 2.34
C SER A 61 -12.68 6.37 2.88
N GLN A 62 -11.89 5.31 2.89
CA GLN A 62 -10.51 5.35 3.37
C GLN A 62 -9.57 4.77 2.32
N VAL A 63 -8.64 5.60 1.85
CA VAL A 63 -7.58 5.16 0.94
C VAL A 63 -6.35 4.74 1.73
N MET A 64 -5.73 3.63 1.37
CA MET A 64 -4.49 3.17 1.96
C MET A 64 -3.48 2.84 0.86
N THR A 65 -2.30 3.41 0.94
CA THR A 65 -1.19 3.09 0.05
C THR A 65 -0.20 2.18 0.77
N MET A 66 0.19 1.09 0.13
CA MET A 66 1.14 0.11 0.64
C MET A 66 2.31 -0.10 -0.31
N GLY A 67 3.49 -0.36 0.24
CA GLY A 67 4.73 -0.56 -0.52
C GLY A 67 5.61 -1.63 0.09
N SER A 68 6.22 -2.45 -0.76
CA SER A 68 7.21 -3.47 -0.38
C SER A 68 8.18 -3.75 -1.52
N ASN A 69 9.40 -4.17 -1.19
CA ASN A 69 10.39 -4.58 -2.19
C ASN A 69 10.32 -6.08 -2.55
N THR A 70 9.58 -6.87 -1.77
CA THR A 70 9.53 -8.34 -1.91
C THR A 70 8.13 -8.91 -1.96
N VAL A 71 7.14 -8.24 -1.33
CA VAL A 71 5.75 -8.71 -1.31
C VAL A 71 5.02 -8.26 -2.56
N ASP A 72 4.66 -9.20 -3.42
CA ASP A 72 3.72 -8.97 -4.52
C ASP A 72 2.28 -9.01 -3.96
N PHE A 73 1.66 -7.84 -3.86
CA PHE A 73 0.31 -7.69 -3.33
C PHE A 73 -0.77 -8.31 -4.22
N LEU A 74 -0.50 -8.53 -5.51
CA LEU A 74 -1.49 -9.01 -6.47
C LEU A 74 -1.47 -10.53 -6.59
N ASN A 75 -0.38 -11.17 -6.16
CA ASN A 75 -0.26 -12.62 -6.07
C ASN A 75 0.14 -13.06 -4.65
N PRO A 76 -0.64 -12.70 -3.61
CA PRO A 76 -0.26 -12.98 -2.24
C PRO A 76 -0.44 -14.47 -1.94
N THR A 77 0.47 -15.01 -1.12
CA THR A 77 0.19 -16.26 -0.42
C THR A 77 -0.65 -15.93 0.80
N LEU A 78 -1.95 -16.24 0.75
CA LEU A 78 -2.87 -15.97 1.86
C LEU A 78 -2.51 -16.85 3.06
N GLN A 79 -2.21 -16.20 4.19
CA GLN A 79 -2.07 -16.86 5.47
C GLN A 79 -3.33 -16.66 6.29
N ASP A 80 -3.82 -17.74 6.90
CA ASP A 80 -4.91 -17.62 7.87
C ASP A 80 -4.34 -17.11 9.19
N THR A 81 -4.64 -15.86 9.49
CA THR A 81 -4.39 -15.26 10.80
C THR A 81 -5.71 -15.37 11.55
N ASP A 82 -5.77 -16.21 12.58
CA ASP A 82 -6.93 -16.49 13.45
C ASP A 82 -7.37 -15.23 14.23
N ILE A 83 -7.87 -14.24 13.50
CA ILE A 83 -8.25 -12.92 14.01
C ILE A 83 -9.77 -12.94 14.18
N GLU A 84 -10.20 -13.00 15.43
CA GLU A 84 -11.60 -12.78 15.77
C GLU A 84 -11.99 -11.32 15.52
N ASN A 85 -13.14 -11.11 14.88
CA ASN A 85 -13.75 -9.80 14.60
C ASN A 85 -13.12 -8.94 13.48
N LEU A 86 -12.55 -9.57 12.44
CA LEU A 86 -12.19 -8.83 11.23
C LEU A 86 -13.46 -8.25 10.56
N PHE A 87 -13.56 -6.92 10.52
CA PHE A 87 -14.71 -6.21 9.94
C PHE A 87 -14.73 -6.22 8.41
N ILE A 88 -13.65 -6.69 7.79
CA ILE A 88 -13.53 -6.90 6.35
C ILE A 88 -13.77 -8.38 6.08
N LYS A 89 -14.48 -8.70 4.99
CA LYS A 89 -14.67 -10.09 4.58
C LYS A 89 -13.33 -10.80 4.47
N PRO A 90 -13.21 -12.08 4.89
CA PRO A 90 -11.99 -12.85 4.68
C PRO A 90 -11.57 -12.81 3.21
N LEU A 91 -10.28 -12.62 2.92
CA LEU A 91 -9.74 -12.60 1.54
C LEU A 91 -10.08 -13.87 0.73
N LYS A 92 -10.36 -14.98 1.42
CA LYS A 92 -10.79 -16.25 0.80
C LYS A 92 -12.25 -16.24 0.32
N GLU A 93 -13.08 -15.32 0.82
CA GLU A 93 -14.51 -15.19 0.50
C GLU A 93 -14.78 -14.08 -0.52
N ILE A 94 -13.75 -13.38 -0.96
CA ILE A 94 -13.83 -12.32 -1.96
C ILE A 94 -13.67 -12.95 -3.34
N ASP A 95 -14.71 -12.85 -4.18
CA ASP A 95 -14.71 -13.40 -5.54
C ASP A 95 -13.76 -12.65 -6.48
N ASP A 96 -13.62 -11.34 -6.30
CA ASP A 96 -12.69 -10.48 -7.03
C ASP A 96 -11.61 -9.91 -6.08
N PRO A 97 -10.38 -10.45 -6.08
CA PRO A 97 -9.31 -9.96 -5.20
C PRO A 97 -8.95 -8.49 -5.45
N PHE A 98 -9.41 -7.89 -6.56
CA PHE A 98 -9.24 -6.48 -6.89
C PHE A 98 -10.40 -5.59 -6.47
N GLU A 99 -11.43 -6.11 -5.82
CA GLU A 99 -12.59 -5.32 -5.34
C GLU A 99 -12.16 -4.10 -4.51
N TYR A 100 -11.09 -4.25 -3.72
CA TYR A 100 -10.55 -3.17 -2.91
C TYR A 100 -9.31 -2.49 -3.52
N TYR A 101 -8.75 -3.00 -4.61
CA TYR A 101 -7.56 -2.40 -5.25
C TYR A 101 -7.98 -1.29 -6.22
N HIS A 102 -7.58 -0.07 -5.91
CA HIS A 102 -7.82 1.08 -6.77
C HIS A 102 -6.68 1.28 -7.78
N ASP A 103 -5.41 1.15 -7.36
CA ASP A 103 -4.22 1.27 -8.22
C ASP A 103 -3.11 0.30 -7.79
N TYR A 104 -2.24 -0.12 -8.71
CA TYR A 104 -1.11 -1.01 -8.42
C TYR A 104 0.04 -0.81 -9.41
N ALA A 105 1.29 -0.99 -8.97
CA ALA A 105 2.48 -0.85 -9.82
C ALA A 105 3.33 -2.14 -9.83
N ASN A 106 3.94 -2.41 -11.00
CA ASN A 106 4.81 -3.56 -11.27
C ASN A 106 4.16 -4.92 -11.00
N SER A 107 3.01 -5.15 -11.62
CA SER A 107 2.38 -6.48 -11.63
C SER A 107 2.94 -7.35 -12.76
N VAL A 108 2.90 -8.67 -12.60
CA VAL A 108 3.21 -9.61 -13.70
C VAL A 108 2.24 -9.45 -14.89
N THR A 109 1.08 -8.81 -14.68
CA THR A 109 0.07 -8.48 -15.69
C THR A 109 0.26 -7.09 -16.32
N SER A 110 1.11 -6.24 -15.76
CA SER A 110 1.41 -4.91 -16.28
C SER A 110 2.24 -5.07 -17.54
N ARG A 111 1.54 -5.07 -18.67
CA ARG A 111 2.19 -5.01 -19.98
C ARG A 111 2.85 -3.64 -20.07
N PRO A 112 4.14 -3.54 -20.43
CA PRO A 112 4.69 -2.27 -20.83
C PRO A 112 3.89 -1.80 -22.04
N ILE A 113 3.02 -0.81 -21.84
CA ILE A 113 2.43 -0.09 -22.96
C ILE A 113 3.56 0.82 -23.44
N CYS A 114 4.03 0.50 -24.65
CA CYS A 114 5.10 1.10 -25.44
C CYS A 114 5.59 2.50 -25.01
#